data_AF-A0A968DRW6-F1
#
_entry.id   AF-A0A968DRW6-F1
#
_cell.length_a   1.000
_cell.length_b   1.000
_cell.length_c   1.000
_cell.angle_alpha   90.00
_cell.angle_beta   90.00
_cell.angle_gamma   90.00
#
_symmetry.space_group_name_H-M   'P 1'
#
loop_
_entity.id
_entity.type
_entity.pdbx_description
1 polymer ?
#
loop_
_entity_poly.entity_id
_entity_poly.type
_entity_poly.pdbx_seq_one_letter_code
_entity_poly.pdbx_strand_id
1 'polypeptide(L)'
;MGKKGKKKKKIQKKQQQKAMKQRAKKKAMQKKRPATRSQSTEFPGMPGNLPPEVQAKANLMARFAQPLFEMADATDMEEMQNVATLAQVFWEAYQETDLEKRKAKLDELREHYAEVPWATREFDDLTEQLLKRHIYLLSDTHTEEERNRYTREDLEAAMAAEEPAKEKEEVP
;
A
#
# COMPACT_ATOMS: atom_id res chain seq x y z
N MET A 1 -36.39 48.45 36.82
CA MET A 1 -35.41 47.40 36.42
C MET A 1 -35.86 46.63 35.15
N GLY A 2 -35.82 47.20 33.93
CA GLY A 2 -36.68 46.68 32.83
C GLY A 2 -36.06 46.17 31.51
N LYS A 3 -34.89 46.62 31.06
CA LYS A 3 -34.44 46.37 29.67
C LYS A 3 -33.07 45.69 29.50
N LYS A 4 -32.14 45.88 30.46
CA LYS A 4 -30.77 45.31 30.38
C LYS A 4 -30.71 43.79 30.69
N GLY A 5 -31.55 43.29 31.61
CA GLY A 5 -31.62 41.86 31.96
C GLY A 5 -32.18 40.96 30.84
N LYS A 6 -33.16 41.46 30.08
CA LYS A 6 -33.74 40.72 28.94
C LYS A 6 -32.75 40.52 27.80
N LYS A 7 -31.88 41.51 27.52
CA LYS A 7 -30.82 41.40 26.50
C LYS A 7 -29.75 40.37 26.90
N LYS A 8 -29.31 40.34 28.16
CA LYS A 8 -28.35 39.33 28.66
C LYS A 8 -28.90 37.91 28.59
N LYS A 9 -30.16 37.67 29.01
CA LYS A 9 -30.81 36.36 28.87
C LYS A 9 -30.92 35.89 27.40
N LYS A 10 -31.18 36.81 26.46
CA LYS A 10 -31.28 36.49 25.02
C LYS A 10 -29.93 36.08 24.43
N ILE A 11 -28.83 36.71 24.85
CA ILE A 11 -27.47 36.38 24.41
C ILE A 11 -27.03 35.02 24.95
N GLN A 12 -27.29 34.75 26.24
CA GLN A 12 -26.94 33.47 26.88
C GLN A 12 -27.71 32.29 26.26
N LYS A 13 -29.00 32.47 25.95
CA LYS A 13 -29.81 31.46 25.25
C LYS A 13 -29.30 31.20 23.82
N LYS A 14 -28.81 32.23 23.12
CA LYS A 14 -28.24 32.11 21.77
C LYS A 14 -26.89 31.37 21.78
N GLN A 15 -26.07 31.56 22.81
CA GLN A 15 -24.82 30.79 23.00
C GLN A 15 -25.07 29.31 23.30
N GLN A 16 -26.01 29.00 24.21
CA GLN A 16 -26.37 27.62 24.52
C GLN A 16 -26.95 26.87 23.31
N GLN A 17 -27.77 27.54 22.48
CA GLN A 17 -28.29 26.94 21.24
C GLN A 17 -27.19 26.69 20.20
N LYS A 18 -26.19 27.58 20.07
CA LYS A 18 -25.05 27.34 19.18
C LYS A 18 -24.19 26.15 19.64
N ALA A 19 -23.94 26.03 20.95
CA ALA A 19 -23.18 24.91 21.52
C ALA A 19 -23.92 23.57 21.32
N MET A 20 -25.24 23.53 21.51
CA MET A 20 -26.04 22.33 21.23
C MET A 20 -26.04 21.95 19.74
N LYS A 21 -26.17 22.92 18.82
CA LYS A 21 -26.12 22.65 17.37
C LYS A 21 -24.76 22.11 16.92
N GLN A 22 -23.65 22.57 17.50
CA GLN A 22 -22.33 22.02 17.21
C GLN A 22 -22.15 20.60 17.74
N ARG A 23 -22.62 20.31 18.96
CA ARG A 23 -22.61 18.94 19.50
C ARG A 23 -23.46 17.98 18.67
N ALA A 24 -24.63 18.41 18.20
CA ALA A 24 -25.49 17.61 17.33
C ALA A 24 -24.85 17.34 15.95
N LYS A 25 -24.20 18.34 15.33
CA LYS A 25 -23.44 18.14 14.09
C LYS A 25 -22.29 17.16 14.25
N LYS A 26 -21.52 17.23 15.35
CA LYS A 26 -20.42 16.30 15.65
C LYS A 26 -20.93 14.86 15.82
N LYS A 27 -22.06 14.67 16.52
CA LYS A 27 -22.69 13.36 16.72
C LYS A 27 -23.27 12.78 15.43
N ALA A 28 -23.80 13.63 14.54
CA ALA A 28 -24.29 13.23 13.22
C ALA A 28 -23.15 12.85 12.25
N MET A 29 -22.00 13.53 12.31
CA MET A 29 -20.81 13.12 11.54
C MET A 29 -20.23 11.80 12.03
N GLN A 30 -20.23 11.54 13.34
CA GLN A 30 -19.78 10.26 13.89
C GLN A 30 -20.69 9.09 13.48
N LYS A 31 -22.01 9.30 13.38
CA LYS A 31 -22.95 8.27 12.88
C LYS A 31 -22.91 8.04 11.36
N LYS A 32 -22.35 8.97 10.59
CA LYS A 32 -22.21 8.87 9.12
C LYS A 32 -20.82 8.44 8.66
N ARG A 33 -19.87 8.25 9.56
CA ARG A 33 -18.66 7.51 9.21
C ARG A 33 -19.09 6.06 9.07
N PRO A 34 -18.94 5.44 7.87
CA PRO A 34 -19.06 3.99 7.81
C PRO A 34 -18.10 3.46 8.87
N ALA A 35 -18.57 2.54 9.70
CA ALA A 35 -17.65 1.68 10.39
C ALA A 35 -16.85 1.01 9.27
N THR A 36 -15.67 1.54 8.96
CA THR A 36 -14.61 0.77 8.34
C THR A 36 -14.34 -0.32 9.36
N ARG A 37 -15.16 -1.38 9.27
CA ARG A 37 -14.80 -2.72 9.64
C ARG A 37 -13.51 -2.92 8.88
N SER A 38 -12.39 -2.65 9.54
CA SER A 38 -11.09 -3.05 9.04
C SER A 38 -11.22 -4.56 8.95
N GLN A 39 -11.55 -5.04 7.76
CA GLN A 39 -10.97 -6.28 7.30
C GLN A 39 -9.48 -5.97 7.24
N SER A 40 -8.83 -6.04 8.40
CA SER A 40 -7.47 -6.50 8.45
C SER A 40 -7.55 -7.86 7.79
N THR A 41 -7.22 -7.90 6.51
CA THR A 41 -6.66 -9.10 5.91
C THR A 41 -5.39 -9.31 6.73
N GLU A 42 -5.52 -10.05 7.83
CA GLU A 42 -4.41 -10.42 8.67
C GLU A 42 -3.51 -11.28 7.80
N PHE A 43 -2.47 -10.65 7.24
CA PHE A 43 -1.38 -11.38 6.63
C PHE A 43 -0.76 -12.27 7.72
N PRO A 44 -0.57 -13.57 7.48
CA PRO A 44 0.03 -14.46 8.46
C PRO A 44 1.40 -13.91 8.91
N GLY A 45 1.60 -13.74 10.21
CA GLY A 45 2.90 -13.37 10.79
C GLY A 45 3.08 -11.92 11.27
N MET A 46 2.11 -11.02 11.10
CA MET A 46 2.24 -9.63 11.54
C MET A 46 1.75 -9.40 12.99
N PRO A 47 2.61 -8.93 13.91
CA PRO A 47 2.21 -8.72 15.31
C PRO A 47 1.13 -7.63 15.41
N GLY A 48 0.00 -7.98 16.01
CA GLY A 48 -1.24 -7.18 16.03
C GLY A 48 -1.22 -5.85 16.80
N ASN A 49 -0.06 -5.24 17.07
CA ASN A 49 0.06 -3.99 17.84
C ASN A 49 1.17 -3.04 17.32
N LEU A 50 1.40 -3.01 16.01
CA LEU A 50 2.30 -2.02 15.42
C LEU A 50 1.63 -0.63 15.35
N PRO A 51 2.38 0.48 15.51
CA PRO A 51 1.85 1.81 15.26
C PRO A 51 1.20 1.90 13.87
N PRO A 52 0.11 2.67 13.68
CA PRO A 52 -0.61 2.74 12.41
C PRO A 52 0.28 3.04 11.20
N GLU A 53 1.31 3.87 11.38
CA GLU A 53 2.29 4.20 10.35
C GLU A 53 3.16 3.00 9.95
N VAL A 54 3.58 2.20 10.93
CA VAL A 54 4.38 0.98 10.69
C VAL A 54 3.52 -0.09 10.02
N GLN A 55 2.26 -0.23 10.45
CA GLN A 55 1.32 -1.15 9.82
C GLN A 55 1.00 -0.74 8.38
N ALA A 56 0.85 0.56 8.11
CA ALA A 56 0.66 1.08 6.75
C ALA A 56 1.88 0.78 5.87
N LYS A 57 3.10 1.03 6.35
CA LYS A 57 4.34 0.72 5.62
C LYS A 57 4.47 -0.78 5.34
N ALA A 58 4.17 -1.62 6.30
CA ALA A 58 4.27 -3.07 6.12
C ALA A 58 3.19 -3.60 5.15
N ASN A 59 1.97 -3.08 5.20
CA ASN A 59 0.92 -3.40 4.20
C ASN A 59 1.33 -2.98 2.79
N LEU A 60 2.00 -1.83 2.65
CA LEU A 60 2.52 -1.32 1.39
C LEU A 60 3.61 -2.25 0.83
N MET A 61 4.58 -2.62 1.67
CA MET A 61 5.64 -3.59 1.31
C MET A 61 5.06 -4.95 0.93
N ALA A 62 4.10 -5.47 1.70
CA ALA A 62 3.45 -6.75 1.41
C ALA A 62 2.74 -6.73 0.05
N ARG A 63 2.05 -5.63 -0.28
CA ARG A 63 1.44 -5.44 -1.61
C ARG A 63 2.48 -5.37 -2.71
N PHE A 64 3.57 -4.65 -2.50
CA PHE A 64 4.64 -4.59 -3.49
C PHE A 64 5.28 -5.96 -3.75
N ALA A 65 5.62 -6.68 -2.68
CA ALA A 65 6.34 -7.94 -2.70
C ALA A 65 5.48 -9.15 -3.07
N GLN A 66 4.16 -8.98 -3.24
CA GLN A 66 3.22 -10.07 -3.54
C GLN A 66 3.70 -10.99 -4.69
N PRO A 67 4.20 -10.49 -5.85
CA PRO A 67 4.67 -11.37 -6.92
C PRO A 67 5.85 -12.25 -6.52
N LEU A 68 6.69 -11.79 -5.58
CA LEU A 68 7.80 -12.59 -5.06
C LEU A 68 7.32 -13.70 -4.13
N PHE A 69 6.32 -13.41 -3.29
CA PHE A 69 5.71 -14.41 -2.41
C PHE A 69 4.94 -15.50 -3.17
N GLU A 70 4.42 -15.20 -4.36
CA GLU A 70 3.73 -16.19 -5.20
C GLU A 70 4.69 -17.19 -5.87
N MET A 71 5.99 -16.87 -5.94
CA MET A 71 7.02 -17.74 -6.52
C MET A 71 7.70 -18.67 -5.50
N ALA A 72 7.68 -18.31 -4.22
CA ALA A 72 8.32 -19.08 -3.14
C ALA A 72 7.34 -20.01 -2.44
N ASP A 73 7.84 -21.13 -1.93
CA ASP A 73 7.07 -22.01 -1.07
C ASP A 73 6.86 -21.34 0.31
N ALA A 74 5.61 -20.99 0.61
CA ALA A 74 5.25 -20.41 1.89
C ALA A 74 5.50 -21.34 3.10
N THR A 75 5.75 -22.64 2.86
CA THR A 75 6.11 -23.61 3.89
C THR A 75 7.61 -23.65 4.19
N ASP A 76 8.45 -23.12 3.30
CA ASP A 76 9.89 -23.00 3.51
C ASP A 76 10.25 -21.61 4.08
N MET A 77 10.71 -21.61 5.33
CA MET A 77 11.09 -20.40 6.04
C MET A 77 12.34 -19.72 5.45
N GLU A 78 13.26 -20.48 4.85
CA GLU A 78 14.46 -19.95 4.23
C GLU A 78 14.11 -19.23 2.92
N GLU A 79 13.24 -19.83 2.09
CA GLU A 79 12.74 -19.17 0.88
C GLU A 79 11.97 -17.88 1.21
N MET A 80 11.12 -17.91 2.23
CA MET A 80 10.38 -16.73 2.67
C MET A 80 11.29 -15.61 3.18
N GLN A 81 12.41 -15.94 3.82
CA GLN A 81 13.42 -14.96 4.24
C GLN A 81 14.17 -14.38 3.04
N ASN A 82 14.48 -15.21 2.04
CA ASN A 82 15.11 -14.77 0.79
C ASN A 82 14.18 -13.85 -0.01
N VAL A 83 12.88 -14.17 -0.10
CA VAL A 83 11.87 -13.29 -0.69
C VAL A 83 11.80 -11.95 0.03
N ALA A 84 11.74 -11.95 1.37
CA ALA A 84 11.69 -10.72 2.15
C ALA A 84 12.92 -9.84 1.90
N THR A 85 14.10 -10.46 1.76
CA THR A 85 15.35 -9.77 1.47
C THR A 85 15.33 -9.18 0.06
N LEU A 86 14.99 -9.97 -0.96
CA LEU A 86 14.86 -9.50 -2.35
C LEU A 86 13.84 -8.36 -2.47
N ALA A 87 12.69 -8.50 -1.83
CA ALA A 87 11.66 -7.46 -1.80
C ALA A 87 12.19 -6.15 -1.21
N GLN A 88 12.94 -6.22 -0.11
CA GLN A 88 13.54 -5.05 0.50
C GLN A 88 14.56 -4.38 -0.44
N VAL A 89 15.44 -5.15 -1.07
CA VAL A 89 16.47 -4.57 -1.95
C VAL A 89 15.83 -3.97 -3.21
N PHE A 90 14.84 -4.61 -3.83
CA PHE A 90 14.10 -4.00 -4.95
C PHE A 90 13.43 -2.70 -4.55
N TRP A 91 12.79 -2.69 -3.38
CA TRP A 91 12.15 -1.50 -2.85
C TRP A 91 13.14 -0.35 -2.67
N GLU A 92 14.29 -0.62 -2.06
CA GLU A 92 15.35 0.38 -1.87
C GLU A 92 15.98 0.82 -3.20
N ALA A 93 16.12 -0.08 -4.17
CA ALA A 93 16.62 0.24 -5.51
C ALA A 93 15.67 1.21 -6.25
N TYR A 94 14.35 1.04 -6.12
CA TYR A 94 13.37 1.92 -6.77
C TYR A 94 13.21 3.27 -6.09
N GLN A 95 13.62 3.42 -4.83
CA GLN A 95 13.69 4.71 -4.14
C GLN A 95 14.97 5.49 -4.45
N GLU A 96 15.96 4.87 -5.08
CA GLU A 96 17.21 5.52 -5.46
C GLU A 96 16.97 6.52 -6.60
N THR A 97 17.28 7.78 -6.35
CA THR A 97 17.15 8.87 -7.34
C THR A 97 18.28 8.87 -8.37
N ASP A 98 19.43 8.28 -8.01
CA ASP A 98 20.59 8.15 -8.87
C ASP A 98 20.43 6.92 -9.78
N LEU A 99 20.21 7.15 -11.08
CA LEU A 99 19.96 6.10 -12.06
C LEU A 99 21.15 5.14 -12.20
N GLU A 100 22.39 5.61 -12.06
CA GLU A 100 23.56 4.75 -12.16
C GLU A 100 23.65 3.81 -10.95
N LYS A 101 23.42 4.33 -9.74
CA LYS A 101 23.38 3.50 -8.53
C LYS A 101 22.22 2.53 -8.54
N ARG A 102 21.05 2.96 -9.01
CA ARG A 102 19.90 2.08 -9.17
C ARG A 102 20.22 0.95 -10.13
N LYS A 103 20.83 1.25 -11.27
CA LYS A 103 21.24 0.25 -12.24
C LYS A 103 22.23 -0.74 -11.63
N ALA A 104 23.26 -0.25 -10.95
CA ALA A 104 24.24 -1.11 -10.28
C ALA A 104 23.59 -2.05 -9.25
N LYS A 105 22.66 -1.55 -8.42
CA LYS A 105 21.89 -2.36 -7.47
C LYS A 105 21.04 -3.43 -8.16
N LEU A 106 20.41 -3.08 -9.29
CA LEU A 106 19.61 -4.04 -10.07
C LEU A 106 20.48 -5.09 -10.77
N ASP A 107 21.68 -4.71 -11.24
CA ASP A 107 22.63 -5.64 -11.84
C ASP A 107 23.16 -6.64 -10.79
N GLU A 108 23.49 -6.18 -9.57
CA GLU A 108 23.86 -7.05 -8.44
C GLU A 108 22.70 -7.97 -8.03
N LEU A 109 21.47 -7.44 -7.98
CA LEU A 109 20.27 -8.23 -7.73
C LEU A 109 20.02 -9.30 -8.78
N ARG A 110 20.40 -9.05 -10.04
CA ARG A 110 20.25 -10.00 -11.12
C ARG A 110 21.14 -11.22 -10.92
N GLU A 111 22.37 -11.01 -10.46
CA GLU A 111 23.29 -12.10 -10.12
C GLU A 111 22.72 -12.94 -8.98
N HIS A 112 22.25 -12.29 -7.91
CA HIS A 112 21.61 -13.00 -6.80
C HIS A 112 20.34 -13.74 -7.21
N TYR A 113 19.49 -13.14 -8.06
CA TYR A 113 18.28 -13.78 -8.54
C TYR A 113 18.57 -15.02 -9.39
N ALA A 114 19.66 -15.03 -10.15
CA ALA A 114 20.07 -16.19 -10.93
C ALA A 114 20.52 -17.38 -10.06
N GLU A 115 20.91 -17.15 -8.82
CA GLU A 115 21.29 -18.19 -7.85
C GLU A 115 20.08 -18.76 -7.10
N VAL A 116 18.90 -18.14 -7.21
CA VAL A 116 17.69 -18.53 -6.48
C VAL A 116 17.01 -19.72 -7.16
N PRO A 117 16.86 -20.88 -6.48
CA PRO A 117 16.33 -22.09 -7.11
C PRO A 117 14.86 -22.00 -7.57
N TRP A 118 14.04 -21.19 -6.87
CA TRP A 118 12.61 -21.00 -7.14
C TRP A 118 12.31 -19.82 -8.08
N ALA A 119 13.34 -19.17 -8.63
CA ALA A 119 13.20 -18.11 -9.62
C ALA A 119 12.69 -18.68 -10.96
N THR A 120 11.37 -18.70 -11.12
CA THR A 120 10.69 -19.25 -12.31
C THR A 120 10.38 -18.21 -13.38
N ARG A 121 10.40 -16.91 -13.04
CA ARG A 121 10.15 -15.80 -13.96
C ARG A 121 11.44 -15.21 -14.47
N GLU A 122 11.41 -14.59 -15.65
CA GLU A 122 12.55 -13.81 -16.11
C GLU A 122 12.75 -12.58 -15.23
N PHE A 123 14.01 -12.27 -14.90
CA PHE A 123 14.35 -11.15 -14.01
C PHE A 123 13.83 -9.81 -14.54
N ASP A 124 13.91 -9.59 -15.86
CA ASP A 124 13.48 -8.34 -16.50
C ASP A 124 11.96 -8.17 -16.41
N ASP A 125 11.19 -9.25 -16.59
CA ASP A 125 9.73 -9.24 -16.45
C ASP A 125 9.30 -8.97 -15.00
N LEU A 126 9.96 -9.64 -14.04
CA LEU A 126 9.70 -9.46 -12.62
C LEU A 126 10.03 -8.04 -12.17
N THR A 127 11.19 -7.51 -12.59
CA THR A 127 11.58 -6.14 -12.27
C THR A 127 10.62 -5.13 -12.87
N GLU A 128 10.20 -5.31 -14.12
CA GLU A 128 9.21 -4.43 -14.73
C GLU A 128 7.87 -4.45 -13.99
N GLN A 129 7.38 -5.63 -13.59
CA GLN A 129 6.16 -5.77 -12.81
C GLN A 129 6.27 -5.09 -11.43
N LEU A 130 7.37 -5.32 -10.72
CA LEU A 130 7.62 -4.68 -9.41
C LEU A 130 7.77 -3.17 -9.54
N LEU A 131 8.40 -2.67 -10.60
CA LEU A 131 8.51 -1.25 -10.88
C LEU A 131 7.12 -0.62 -11.11
N LYS A 132 6.26 -1.24 -11.91
CA LYS A 132 4.88 -0.76 -12.13
C LYS A 132 4.11 -0.69 -10.81
N ARG A 133 4.22 -1.71 -9.95
CA ARG A 133 3.61 -1.71 -8.61
C ARG A 133 4.19 -0.59 -7.73
N HIS A 134 5.51 -0.37 -7.76
CA HIS A 134 6.15 0.70 -6.98
C HIS A 134 5.71 2.09 -7.44
N ILE A 135 5.63 2.33 -8.76
CA ILE A 135 5.10 3.59 -9.33
C ILE A 135 3.64 3.80 -8.92
N TYR A 136 2.80 2.76 -8.96
CA TYR A 136 1.40 2.86 -8.55
C TYR A 136 1.26 3.20 -7.06
N LEU A 137 2.07 2.57 -6.21
CA LEU A 137 2.01 2.73 -4.76
C LEU A 137 2.67 4.04 -4.27
N LEU A 138 3.73 4.48 -4.95
CA LEU A 138 4.60 5.60 -4.58
C LEU A 138 4.95 6.47 -5.80
N SER A 139 3.95 7.00 -6.49
CA SER A 139 4.15 7.84 -7.68
C SER A 139 5.10 9.02 -7.45
N ASP A 140 5.11 9.56 -6.23
CA ASP A 140 5.89 10.76 -5.89
C ASP A 140 7.39 10.49 -5.80
N THR A 141 7.82 9.23 -5.66
CA THR A 141 9.24 8.85 -5.61
C THR A 141 9.86 8.65 -6.99
N HIS A 142 9.05 8.68 -8.06
CA HIS A 142 9.49 8.47 -9.44
C HIS A 142 9.51 9.77 -10.24
N THR A 143 10.38 9.81 -11.25
CA THR A 143 10.42 10.93 -12.19
C THR A 143 9.16 10.94 -13.06
N GLU A 144 8.83 12.10 -13.62
CA GLU A 144 7.68 12.21 -14.53
C GLU A 144 7.85 11.34 -15.78
N GLU A 145 9.08 11.20 -16.28
CA GLU A 145 9.41 10.32 -17.41
C GLU A 145 9.11 8.85 -17.10
N GLU A 146 9.50 8.35 -15.92
CA GLU A 146 9.22 6.97 -15.51
C GLU A 146 7.73 6.71 -15.35
N ARG A 147 6.99 7.67 -14.76
CA ARG A 147 5.54 7.56 -14.61
C ARG A 147 4.83 7.52 -15.95
N ASN A 148 5.27 8.35 -16.90
CA ASN A 148 4.63 8.48 -18.21
C ASN A 148 4.99 7.33 -19.16
N ARG A 149 5.93 6.45 -18.80
CA ARG A 149 6.24 5.23 -19.56
C ARG A 149 5.10 4.22 -19.55
N TYR A 150 4.27 4.23 -18.50
CA TYR A 150 3.19 3.26 -18.31
C TYR A 150 1.84 3.96 -18.31
N THR A 151 0.84 3.32 -18.91
CA THR A 151 -0.53 3.82 -18.80
C THR A 151 -1.08 3.52 -17.41
N ARG A 152 -2.15 4.24 -17.02
CA ARG A 152 -2.84 3.95 -15.78
C ARG A 152 -3.37 2.51 -15.73
N GLU A 153 -3.84 2.00 -16.86
CA GLU A 153 -4.33 0.62 -17.00
C GLU A 153 -3.20 -0.39 -16.75
N ASP A 154 -1.98 -0.13 -17.25
CA ASP A 154 -0.82 -1.00 -17.00
C ASP A 154 -0.43 -1.04 -15.52
N LEU A 155 -0.47 0.11 -14.84
CA LEU A 155 -0.14 0.22 -13.42
C LEU A 155 -1.21 -0.45 -12.54
N GLU A 156 -2.49 -0.31 -12.88
CA GLU A 156 -3.59 -0.99 -12.21
C GLU A 156 -3.55 -2.51 -12.46
N ALA A 157 -3.22 -2.94 -13.69
CA ALA A 157 -3.04 -4.35 -14.04
C ALA A 157 -1.88 -4.99 -13.28
N ALA A 158 -0.77 -4.26 -13.10
CA ALA A 158 0.35 -4.74 -12.29
C ALA A 158 -0.01 -4.93 -10.82
N MET A 159 -1.05 -4.24 -10.32
CA MET A 159 -1.57 -4.35 -8.95
C MET A 159 -2.68 -5.38 -8.79
N ALA A 160 -3.43 -5.67 -9.85
CA ALA A 160 -4.35 -6.81 -9.86
C ALA A 160 -3.53 -8.05 -9.52
N ALA A 161 -4.00 -8.84 -8.55
CA ALA A 161 -3.46 -10.19 -8.40
C ALA A 161 -3.60 -10.83 -9.78
N GLU A 162 -2.52 -11.40 -10.32
CA GLU A 162 -2.67 -12.29 -11.47
C GLU A 162 -3.63 -13.37 -11.00
N GLU A 163 -4.90 -13.28 -11.39
CA GLU A 163 -5.78 -14.43 -11.27
C GLU A 163 -5.03 -15.52 -12.03
N PRO A 164 -4.60 -16.60 -11.37
CA PRO A 164 -3.87 -17.65 -12.05
C PRO A 164 -4.73 -18.00 -13.24
N ALA A 165 -4.15 -17.85 -14.44
CA ALA A 165 -4.84 -18.13 -15.68
C ALA A 165 -5.48 -19.49 -15.49
N LYS A 166 -6.81 -19.52 -15.33
CA LYS A 166 -7.54 -20.78 -15.33
C LYS A 166 -7.22 -21.39 -16.67
N GLU A 167 -6.34 -22.37 -16.65
CA GLU A 167 -6.12 -23.29 -17.75
C GLU A 167 -7.51 -23.64 -18.27
N LYS A 168 -7.80 -23.14 -19.47
CA LYS A 168 -8.79 -23.75 -20.32
C LYS A 168 -8.17 -25.07 -20.76
N GLU A 169 -8.18 -26.06 -19.87
CA GLU A 169 -8.20 -27.45 -20.32
C GLU A 169 -9.54 -27.64 -21.03
N GLU A 170 -9.53 -27.37 -22.34
CA GLU A 170 -10.44 -28.02 -23.27
C GLU A 170 -10.18 -29.52 -23.14
N VAL A 171 -11.05 -30.19 -22.39
CA VAL A 171 -11.17 -31.65 -22.38
C VAL A 171 -11.73 -32.07 -23.74
N PRO A 172 -11.00 -32.81 -24.59
CA PRO A 172 -11.61 -33.54 -25.70
C PRO A 172 -12.43 -34.73 -25.20
#